data_AF-A0A131YVT3-F1
#
_entry.id   AF-A0A131YVT3-F1
#
_cell.length_a   1.000
_cell.length_b   1.000
_cell.length_c   1.000
_cell.angle_alpha   90.00
_cell.angle_beta   90.00
_cell.angle_gamma   90.00
#
_symmetry.space_group_name_H-M   'P 1'
#
loop_
_entity.id
_entity.type
_entity.pdbx_description
1 polymer ?
#
loop_
_entity_poly.entity_id
_entity_poly.type
_entity_poly.pdbx_seq_one_letter_code
_entity_poly.pdbx_strand_id
1 'polypeptide(L)'
;MGPTAAVTGATTATQSPRWPSIRLALLLLLGVQPALCLENGLARTPPMGWLAWERFLCNIDCADDPENCVSERLFKEMGDAFVRQGYRNVGYKYVNIDDCWMANQRDASGRLQANRTRFPNGIKHLADFMHARGLKLGIYGDVGTKTCEKYPGSKDHLLLDAQTFAEWDVDMVKMDGCFANITEYRTLYPDFGDAINKTGRPMVYSCSWPAYQVFSNITPNYTLIGHHCNMWRNYVDIADTWRSVESIIEYYAKNQDALVAAAAPGRWNDPDMLVIGNFGLSYDQSRAQMAIWAIIAAPLLMSNDLRRMRPEFKQILQNRAIIAVNQDPLGIMGRKIRVEDGIETWIRPVTPVVGVTGYSYAVVFFNRNIMGTTREHITQLRTLGLFHPLGYRVTDLFENRFSGVYLPDDYLAVRVNPAGGVTMVKAEAVAPAPPVRRPFSTPLPRFSQRQELPVAGIAMTGRNAELTVIPTLAPQRTANGIGVPFDYIVGTEGLRRRLRVHALRSTPSPRSIHRPPLST
;
A
#
# COMPACT_ATOMS: atom_id res chain seq x y z
N MET A 1 -65.60 34.04 -70.75
CA MET A 1 -64.59 33.99 -71.84
C MET A 1 -63.22 34.17 -71.20
N GLY A 2 -62.17 33.51 -71.69
CA GLY A 2 -60.77 33.75 -71.25
C GLY A 2 -60.20 35.06 -71.83
N PRO A 3 -58.88 35.36 -71.68
CA PRO A 3 -57.78 34.40 -71.49
C PRO A 3 -56.74 34.73 -70.38
N THR A 4 -55.65 33.95 -70.40
CA THR A 4 -54.42 33.90 -69.57
C THR A 4 -53.42 35.06 -69.89
N ALA A 5 -52.20 35.26 -69.30
CA ALA A 5 -51.24 34.36 -68.62
C ALA A 5 -50.11 35.06 -67.77
N ALA A 6 -49.41 34.26 -66.95
CA ALA A 6 -47.95 34.26 -66.56
C ALA A 6 -47.21 35.52 -66.01
N VAL A 7 -46.72 35.56 -64.74
CA VAL A 7 -45.41 35.07 -64.16
C VAL A 7 -44.22 36.05 -64.40
N THR A 8 -43.84 36.90 -63.43
CA THR A 8 -42.80 36.70 -62.37
C THR A 8 -42.86 37.88 -61.33
N GLY A 9 -42.18 37.93 -60.17
CA GLY A 9 -41.34 36.97 -59.43
C GLY A 9 -40.48 37.62 -58.29
N ALA A 10 -40.26 36.89 -57.19
CA ALA A 10 -39.31 37.10 -56.06
C ALA A 10 -39.34 38.39 -55.18
N THR A 11 -39.51 38.19 -53.86
CA THR A 11 -39.52 39.18 -52.78
C THR A 11 -38.41 38.92 -51.74
N THR A 12 -37.98 39.94 -50.99
CA THR A 12 -37.32 39.79 -49.69
C THR A 12 -37.89 40.80 -48.69
N ALA A 13 -38.20 40.36 -47.47
CA ALA A 13 -38.85 41.19 -46.47
C ALA A 13 -38.50 40.80 -45.02
N THR A 14 -38.02 41.81 -44.27
CA THR A 14 -38.38 42.15 -42.88
C THR A 14 -37.96 41.29 -41.68
N GLN A 15 -37.77 42.06 -40.59
CA GLN A 15 -38.15 41.83 -39.18
C GLN A 15 -37.09 41.41 -38.16
N SER A 16 -37.13 42.15 -37.04
CA SER A 16 -36.31 42.03 -35.84
C SER A 16 -36.98 41.15 -34.79
N PRO A 17 -36.23 40.34 -34.01
CA PRO A 17 -36.81 39.49 -32.98
C PRO A 17 -37.05 40.22 -31.66
N ARG A 18 -38.28 40.09 -31.13
CA ARG A 18 -38.60 40.32 -29.72
C ARG A 18 -38.38 39.02 -28.91
N TRP A 19 -38.16 39.15 -27.61
CA TRP A 19 -37.88 38.03 -26.71
C TRP A 19 -39.08 37.08 -26.54
N PRO A 20 -38.89 35.75 -26.61
CA PRO A 20 -39.81 34.76 -26.07
C PRO A 20 -39.27 34.10 -24.79
N SER A 21 -40.15 34.07 -23.79
CA SER A 21 -40.16 33.26 -22.57
C SER A 21 -39.30 31.98 -22.55
N ILE A 22 -38.19 31.99 -21.80
CA ILE A 22 -37.49 30.75 -21.41
C ILE A 22 -38.24 30.11 -20.23
N ARG A 23 -39.20 29.24 -20.55
CA ARG A 23 -39.60 28.12 -19.70
C ARG A 23 -39.27 26.83 -20.45
N LEU A 24 -38.97 25.76 -19.71
CA LEU A 24 -38.65 24.41 -20.21
C LEU A 24 -37.21 24.17 -20.73
N ALA A 25 -36.23 24.27 -19.82
CA ALA A 25 -34.89 23.69 -20.00
C ALA A 25 -34.31 23.21 -18.66
N LEU A 26 -35.08 22.40 -17.91
CA LEU A 26 -34.69 21.92 -16.58
C LEU A 26 -35.12 20.45 -16.38
N LEU A 27 -34.70 19.59 -17.32
CA LEU A 27 -34.95 18.15 -17.31
C LEU A 27 -34.01 17.40 -18.27
N LEU A 28 -32.70 17.51 -18.05
CA LEU A 28 -31.67 16.68 -18.72
C LEU A 28 -30.37 16.57 -17.89
N LEU A 29 -30.52 16.46 -16.56
CA LEU A 29 -29.44 16.18 -15.59
C LEU A 29 -29.58 14.79 -14.93
N LEU A 30 -30.34 13.89 -15.58
CA LEU A 30 -30.42 12.47 -15.25
C LEU A 30 -29.67 11.71 -16.34
N GLY A 31 -28.46 11.21 -16.06
CA GLY A 31 -27.66 10.56 -17.11
C GLY A 31 -26.26 10.08 -16.74
N VAL A 32 -25.68 10.51 -15.61
CA VAL A 32 -24.52 9.84 -15.00
C VAL A 32 -24.89 9.48 -13.57
N GLN A 33 -25.51 8.30 -13.41
CA GLN A 33 -25.46 7.64 -12.12
C GLN A 33 -23.97 7.33 -11.88
N PRO A 34 -23.30 7.90 -10.85
CA PRO A 34 -22.09 7.26 -10.38
C PRO A 34 -22.47 5.82 -10.03
N ALA A 35 -21.69 4.85 -10.44
CA ALA A 35 -21.92 3.46 -10.07
C ALA A 35 -22.02 3.42 -8.53
N LEU A 36 -23.21 3.08 -8.01
CA LEU A 36 -23.56 3.05 -6.58
C LEU A 36 -22.80 1.93 -5.87
N CYS A 37 -21.48 2.10 -5.72
CA CYS A 37 -20.57 1.12 -5.16
C CYS A 37 -20.78 0.88 -3.66
N LEU A 38 -20.05 -0.07 -3.06
CA LEU A 38 -20.10 -0.30 -1.61
C LEU A 38 -19.57 0.92 -0.86
N GLU A 39 -20.45 1.87 -0.55
CA GLU A 39 -20.11 3.13 0.11
C GLU A 39 -20.41 3.08 1.60
N ASN A 40 -19.77 2.13 2.30
CA ASN A 40 -19.85 1.97 3.75
C ASN A 40 -18.90 2.90 4.54
N GLY A 41 -18.21 3.83 3.87
CA GLY A 41 -17.28 4.77 4.49
C GLY A 41 -15.89 4.21 4.84
N LEU A 42 -15.69 2.90 4.71
CA LEU A 42 -14.47 2.21 5.14
C LEU A 42 -13.42 2.12 4.02
N ALA A 43 -12.25 1.56 4.36
CA ALA A 43 -11.15 1.27 3.44
C ALA A 43 -10.76 2.44 2.48
N ARG A 44 -10.85 3.70 2.92
CA ARG A 44 -10.51 4.86 2.07
C ARG A 44 -9.05 4.91 1.62
N THR A 45 -8.19 4.21 2.35
CA THR A 45 -6.86 3.76 1.92
C THR A 45 -6.79 2.23 2.06
N PRO A 46 -5.83 1.55 1.40
CA PRO A 46 -5.72 0.09 1.50
C PRO A 46 -5.60 -0.37 2.97
N PRO A 47 -6.31 -1.42 3.41
CA PRO A 47 -6.18 -1.91 4.78
C PRO A 47 -4.75 -2.32 5.15
N MET A 48 -4.29 -1.88 6.32
CA MET A 48 -2.99 -2.27 6.88
C MET A 48 -3.19 -3.08 8.16
N GLY A 49 -2.62 -4.27 8.23
CA GLY A 49 -2.85 -5.20 9.33
C GLY A 49 -1.89 -6.38 9.38
N TRP A 50 -2.32 -7.40 10.10
CA TRP A 50 -1.73 -8.73 10.16
C TRP A 50 -2.84 -9.77 10.01
N LEU A 51 -2.56 -10.90 9.37
CA LEU A 51 -3.49 -12.00 9.14
C LEU A 51 -2.75 -13.33 9.34
N ALA A 52 -3.39 -14.31 9.98
CA ALA A 52 -2.70 -15.50 10.49
C ALA A 52 -2.28 -16.53 9.43
N TRP A 53 -2.94 -16.56 8.27
CA TRP A 53 -2.99 -17.72 7.37
C TRP A 53 -1.63 -18.23 6.91
N GLU A 54 -0.87 -17.50 6.12
CA GLU A 54 0.31 -18.07 5.44
C GLU A 54 1.40 -18.55 6.42
N ARG A 55 1.52 -17.93 7.61
CA ARG A 55 2.54 -18.29 8.60
C ARG A 55 2.08 -19.35 9.59
N PHE A 56 0.82 -19.34 10.02
CA PHE A 56 0.31 -20.21 11.09
C PHE A 56 -0.66 -21.28 10.60
N LEU A 57 -1.25 -21.10 9.41
CA LEU A 57 -2.13 -22.03 8.71
C LEU A 57 -3.25 -22.56 9.63
N CYS A 58 -3.70 -23.79 9.40
CA CYS A 58 -4.63 -24.50 10.25
C CYS A 58 -3.95 -25.25 11.42
N ASN A 59 -2.89 -24.69 12.03
CA ASN A 59 -2.28 -25.33 13.20
C ASN A 59 -3.25 -25.29 14.39
N ILE A 60 -3.85 -26.42 14.75
CA ILE A 60 -4.78 -26.53 15.88
C ILE A 60 -4.19 -27.32 17.07
N ASP A 61 -2.95 -27.75 16.98
CA ASP A 61 -2.28 -28.54 18.02
C ASP A 61 -1.70 -27.65 19.12
N CYS A 62 -2.56 -27.23 20.03
CA CYS A 62 -2.15 -26.47 21.21
C CYS A 62 -1.60 -27.34 22.35
N ALA A 63 -1.49 -28.66 22.18
CA ALA A 63 -0.87 -29.52 23.18
C ALA A 63 0.65 -29.55 22.96
N ASP A 64 1.06 -29.85 21.72
CA ASP A 64 2.47 -29.97 21.36
C ASP A 64 3.07 -28.65 20.80
N ASP A 65 2.25 -27.75 20.24
CA ASP A 65 2.67 -26.43 19.75
C ASP A 65 1.83 -25.23 20.30
N PRO A 66 1.81 -25.03 21.63
CA PRO A 66 1.01 -23.99 22.30
C PRO A 66 1.45 -22.54 22.00
N GLU A 67 2.59 -22.34 21.33
CA GLU A 67 3.04 -21.01 20.90
C GLU A 67 2.53 -20.62 19.51
N ASN A 68 2.26 -21.57 18.61
CA ASN A 68 1.92 -21.28 17.22
C ASN A 68 0.56 -21.83 16.78
N CYS A 69 -0.13 -22.60 17.62
CA CYS A 69 -1.51 -23.01 17.33
C CYS A 69 -2.47 -21.79 17.27
N VAL A 70 -3.43 -21.84 16.35
CA VAL A 70 -4.52 -20.88 16.15
C VAL A 70 -5.38 -20.85 17.42
N SER A 71 -5.13 -19.86 18.26
CA SER A 71 -5.70 -19.76 19.61
C SER A 71 -5.81 -18.30 20.04
N GLU A 72 -6.69 -18.02 21.01
CA GLU A 72 -6.83 -16.67 21.59
C GLU A 72 -5.48 -16.14 22.10
N ARG A 73 -4.63 -17.04 22.65
CA ARG A 73 -3.26 -16.71 23.07
C ARG A 73 -2.42 -16.16 21.91
N LEU A 74 -2.40 -16.84 20.76
CA LEU A 74 -1.66 -16.40 19.58
C LEU A 74 -2.07 -14.98 19.17
N PHE A 75 -3.38 -14.73 19.01
CA PHE A 75 -3.86 -13.40 18.61
C PHE A 75 -3.55 -12.33 19.66
N LYS A 76 -3.69 -12.62 20.97
CA LYS A 76 -3.31 -11.69 22.04
C LYS A 76 -1.83 -11.33 22.01
N GLU A 77 -0.95 -12.33 21.88
CA GLU A 77 0.51 -12.11 21.77
C GLU A 77 0.87 -11.30 20.53
N MET A 78 0.24 -11.56 19.38
CA MET A 78 0.43 -10.78 18.16
C MET A 78 -0.06 -9.34 18.33
N GLY A 79 -1.23 -9.11 18.94
CA GLY A 79 -1.76 -7.78 19.24
C GLY A 79 -0.86 -6.97 20.20
N ASP A 80 -0.32 -7.60 21.25
CA ASP A 80 0.67 -6.98 22.14
C ASP A 80 1.99 -6.68 21.42
N ALA A 81 2.48 -7.60 20.58
CA ALA A 81 3.66 -7.36 19.75
C ALA A 81 3.43 -6.22 18.75
N PHE A 82 2.24 -6.13 18.16
CA PHE A 82 1.83 -5.11 17.20
C PHE A 82 2.02 -3.68 17.73
N VAL A 83 1.60 -3.46 18.99
CA VAL A 83 1.74 -2.17 19.68
C VAL A 83 3.17 -1.98 20.15
N ARG A 84 3.73 -2.96 20.88
CA ARG A 84 5.07 -2.89 21.49
C ARG A 84 6.19 -2.70 20.45
N GLN A 85 6.07 -3.34 19.30
CA GLN A 85 7.04 -3.23 18.20
C GLN A 85 6.82 -1.99 17.32
N GLY A 86 5.73 -1.23 17.51
CA GLY A 86 5.50 0.05 16.84
C GLY A 86 4.76 -0.02 15.50
N TYR A 87 4.22 -1.17 15.09
CA TYR A 87 3.47 -1.30 13.83
C TYR A 87 2.21 -0.42 13.82
N ARG A 88 1.53 -0.30 14.97
CA ARG A 88 0.42 0.64 15.16
C ARG A 88 0.82 2.10 14.86
N ASN A 89 2.05 2.48 15.19
CA ASN A 89 2.55 3.85 15.05
C ASN A 89 2.91 4.21 13.60
N VAL A 90 2.90 3.24 12.67
CA VAL A 90 3.10 3.46 11.23
C VAL A 90 1.85 3.16 10.39
N GLY A 91 0.69 2.88 11.02
CA GLY A 91 -0.61 2.81 10.34
C GLY A 91 -1.26 1.43 10.25
N TYR A 92 -0.51 0.35 10.52
CA TYR A 92 -1.12 -0.98 10.69
C TYR A 92 -2.12 -0.94 11.86
N LYS A 93 -3.26 -1.62 11.75
CA LYS A 93 -4.30 -1.60 12.81
C LYS A 93 -5.17 -2.84 12.91
N TYR A 94 -5.32 -3.62 11.84
CA TYR A 94 -6.11 -4.85 11.86
C TYR A 94 -5.28 -6.05 12.33
N VAL A 95 -5.86 -6.90 13.17
CA VAL A 95 -5.37 -8.24 13.53
C VAL A 95 -6.45 -9.23 13.14
N ASN A 96 -6.20 -10.03 12.10
CA ASN A 96 -7.20 -10.83 11.43
C ASN A 96 -7.02 -12.32 11.74
N ILE A 97 -8.10 -12.92 12.25
CA ILE A 97 -8.28 -14.36 12.36
C ILE A 97 -8.62 -14.88 10.95
N ASP A 98 -7.94 -15.96 10.52
CA ASP A 98 -8.26 -16.68 9.27
C ASP A 98 -8.97 -18.02 9.58
N ASP A 99 -8.96 -19.03 8.69
CA ASP A 99 -9.65 -20.31 8.92
C ASP A 99 -9.23 -21.03 10.24
N CYS A 100 -9.98 -22.06 10.60
CA CYS A 100 -9.74 -22.94 11.74
C CYS A 100 -9.91 -22.34 13.14
N TRP A 101 -10.52 -21.15 13.29
CA TRP A 101 -10.82 -20.57 14.61
C TRP A 101 -12.04 -21.19 15.32
N MET A 102 -13.02 -21.64 14.53
CA MET A 102 -14.33 -22.05 15.02
C MET A 102 -14.37 -23.48 15.56
N ALA A 103 -15.46 -23.82 16.25
CA ALA A 103 -15.80 -25.19 16.59
C ALA A 103 -16.25 -25.96 15.34
N ASN A 104 -16.15 -27.29 15.37
CA ASN A 104 -16.54 -28.16 14.24
C ASN A 104 -18.06 -28.16 13.98
N GLN A 105 -18.86 -27.54 14.85
CA GLN A 105 -20.32 -27.49 14.78
C GLN A 105 -20.83 -26.12 15.24
N ARG A 106 -21.93 -25.66 14.64
CA ARG A 106 -22.75 -24.54 15.12
C ARG A 106 -23.43 -24.91 16.45
N ASP A 107 -23.94 -23.92 17.18
CA ASP A 107 -24.78 -24.18 18.35
C ASP A 107 -26.21 -24.61 17.96
N ALA A 108 -27.04 -24.90 18.97
CA ALA A 108 -28.44 -25.32 18.77
C ALA A 108 -29.34 -24.25 18.13
N SER A 109 -28.89 -22.99 18.05
CA SER A 109 -29.57 -21.89 17.32
C SER A 109 -29.00 -21.67 15.92
N GLY A 110 -28.05 -22.50 15.48
CA GLY A 110 -27.38 -22.37 14.19
C GLY A 110 -26.24 -21.34 14.17
N ARG A 111 -25.84 -20.75 15.30
CA ARG A 111 -24.78 -19.73 15.34
C ARG A 111 -23.39 -20.35 15.34
N LEU A 112 -22.44 -19.63 14.74
CA LEU A 112 -21.02 -19.98 14.84
C LEU A 112 -20.53 -19.88 16.30
N GLN A 113 -19.63 -20.78 16.69
CA GLN A 113 -18.98 -20.79 17.99
C GLN A 113 -17.47 -20.83 17.79
N ALA A 114 -16.71 -20.14 18.64
CA ALA A 114 -15.26 -20.34 18.70
C ALA A 114 -14.94 -21.73 19.28
N ASN A 115 -13.79 -22.30 18.91
CA ASN A 115 -13.33 -23.54 19.55
C ASN A 115 -13.05 -23.29 21.04
N ARG A 116 -13.85 -23.86 21.95
CA ARG A 116 -13.80 -23.55 23.39
C ARG A 116 -12.47 -23.87 24.08
N THR A 117 -11.68 -24.82 23.55
CA THR A 117 -10.35 -25.14 24.10
C THR A 117 -9.31 -24.10 23.69
N ARG A 118 -9.37 -23.63 22.43
CA ARG A 118 -8.39 -22.68 21.87
C ARG A 118 -8.77 -21.21 22.06
N PHE A 119 -10.06 -20.94 22.26
CA PHE A 119 -10.65 -19.61 22.51
C PHE A 119 -11.60 -19.65 23.71
N PRO A 120 -11.11 -19.93 24.93
CA PRO A 120 -11.94 -20.18 26.10
C PRO A 120 -12.83 -18.99 26.51
N ASN A 121 -12.41 -17.76 26.20
CA ASN A 121 -13.17 -16.53 26.50
C ASN A 121 -14.08 -16.07 25.33
N GLY A 122 -14.08 -16.76 24.20
CA GLY A 122 -14.84 -16.40 23.00
C GLY A 122 -14.28 -15.21 22.21
N ILE A 123 -14.89 -14.95 21.03
CA ILE A 123 -14.39 -13.91 20.10
C ILE A 123 -14.64 -12.49 20.60
N LYS A 124 -15.79 -12.20 21.22
CA LYS A 124 -16.05 -10.85 21.74
C LYS A 124 -14.97 -10.39 22.72
N HIS A 125 -14.55 -11.26 23.65
CA HIS A 125 -13.46 -10.94 24.58
C HIS A 125 -12.13 -10.65 23.87
N LEU A 126 -11.85 -11.35 22.77
CA LEU A 126 -10.67 -11.07 21.93
C LEU A 126 -10.82 -9.75 21.17
N ALA A 127 -12.02 -9.38 20.73
CA ALA A 127 -12.29 -8.07 20.12
C ALA A 127 -12.08 -6.94 21.14
N ASP A 128 -12.69 -7.04 22.32
CA ASP A 128 -12.52 -6.09 23.43
C ASP A 128 -11.02 -5.91 23.79
N PHE A 129 -10.24 -7.00 23.81
CA PHE A 129 -8.79 -6.97 24.02
C PHE A 129 -8.01 -6.20 22.94
N MET A 130 -8.44 -6.30 21.67
CA MET A 130 -7.85 -5.56 20.54
C MET A 130 -8.25 -4.08 20.57
N HIS A 131 -9.52 -3.77 20.85
CA HIS A 131 -10.00 -2.39 20.93
C HIS A 131 -9.36 -1.62 22.09
N ALA A 132 -9.14 -2.27 23.24
CA ALA A 132 -8.37 -1.72 24.35
C ALA A 132 -6.92 -1.33 23.98
N ARG A 133 -6.39 -1.86 22.86
CA ARG A 133 -5.07 -1.55 22.29
C ARG A 133 -5.13 -0.56 21.13
N GLY A 134 -6.30 -0.03 20.79
CA GLY A 134 -6.51 0.79 19.60
C GLY A 134 -6.22 0.02 18.30
N LEU A 135 -6.37 -1.30 18.33
CA LEU A 135 -6.36 -2.19 17.17
C LEU A 135 -7.80 -2.52 16.76
N LYS A 136 -7.93 -3.28 15.68
CA LYS A 136 -9.19 -3.76 15.11
C LYS A 136 -9.13 -5.27 14.92
N LEU A 137 -10.22 -5.98 15.17
CA LEU A 137 -10.27 -7.44 15.00
C LEU A 137 -10.91 -7.81 13.65
N GLY A 138 -10.20 -8.58 12.83
CA GLY A 138 -10.80 -9.25 11.67
C GLY A 138 -11.14 -10.71 11.97
N ILE A 139 -12.14 -11.24 11.28
CA ILE A 139 -12.54 -12.65 11.32
C ILE A 139 -12.71 -13.23 9.91
N TYR A 140 -12.80 -14.56 9.85
CA TYR A 140 -12.96 -15.34 8.63
C TYR A 140 -14.27 -16.15 8.65
N GLY A 141 -14.92 -16.22 7.49
CA GLY A 141 -15.96 -17.18 7.14
C GLY A 141 -15.83 -17.61 5.68
N ASP A 142 -16.79 -18.40 5.20
CA ASP A 142 -16.83 -18.88 3.82
C ASP A 142 -18.27 -18.83 3.33
N VAL A 143 -18.53 -18.32 2.12
CA VAL A 143 -19.89 -18.22 1.58
C VAL A 143 -20.51 -19.58 1.24
N GLY A 144 -19.72 -20.65 1.19
CA GLY A 144 -20.16 -22.01 0.93
C GLY A 144 -20.63 -22.78 2.15
N THR A 145 -20.83 -24.08 1.95
CA THR A 145 -21.34 -24.99 3.00
C THR A 145 -20.30 -25.31 4.06
N LYS A 146 -19.01 -25.14 3.74
CA LYS A 146 -17.86 -25.35 4.61
C LYS A 146 -16.75 -24.38 4.25
N THR A 147 -15.89 -24.07 5.22
CA THR A 147 -14.60 -23.42 4.95
C THR A 147 -13.66 -24.33 4.17
N CYS A 148 -12.56 -23.81 3.65
CA CYS A 148 -11.56 -24.61 2.93
C CYS A 148 -11.00 -25.76 3.80
N GLU A 149 -10.77 -25.53 5.09
CA GLU A 149 -10.39 -26.56 6.08
C GLU A 149 -11.59 -27.30 6.71
N LYS A 150 -12.74 -27.24 6.05
CA LYS A 150 -13.95 -28.05 6.29
C LYS A 150 -14.70 -27.75 7.60
N TYR A 151 -14.46 -26.58 8.21
CA TYR A 151 -15.28 -26.05 9.31
C TYR A 151 -16.66 -25.57 8.79
N PRO A 152 -17.65 -25.30 9.65
CA PRO A 152 -18.97 -24.83 9.22
C PRO A 152 -18.90 -23.53 8.39
N GLY A 153 -19.37 -23.60 7.14
CA GLY A 153 -19.49 -22.45 6.25
C GLY A 153 -20.79 -21.68 6.47
N SER A 154 -20.92 -20.53 5.83
CA SER A 154 -21.99 -19.55 6.06
C SER A 154 -23.16 -19.66 5.08
N LYS A 155 -23.14 -20.61 4.12
CA LYS A 155 -24.32 -20.90 3.29
C LYS A 155 -25.54 -21.20 4.15
N ASP A 156 -26.68 -20.66 3.75
CA ASP A 156 -27.96 -20.68 4.46
C ASP A 156 -27.96 -19.97 5.85
N HIS A 157 -26.83 -19.38 6.26
CA HIS A 157 -26.64 -18.70 7.56
C HIS A 157 -26.09 -17.26 7.41
N LEU A 158 -25.93 -16.75 6.19
CA LEU A 158 -25.26 -15.46 5.88
C LEU A 158 -25.69 -14.29 6.79
N LEU A 159 -27.00 -14.11 7.00
CA LEU A 159 -27.52 -13.04 7.87
C LEU A 159 -27.22 -13.27 9.36
N LEU A 160 -27.34 -14.52 9.82
CA LEU A 160 -27.07 -14.90 11.20
C LEU A 160 -25.57 -14.77 11.55
N ASP A 161 -24.70 -15.12 10.60
CA ASP A 161 -23.25 -15.00 10.77
C ASP A 161 -22.81 -13.53 10.76
N ALA A 162 -23.35 -12.71 9.85
CA ALA A 162 -23.11 -11.27 9.87
C ALA A 162 -23.54 -10.62 11.20
N GLN A 163 -24.74 -10.96 11.70
CA GLN A 163 -25.22 -10.54 13.02
C GLN A 163 -24.28 -11.03 14.14
N THR A 164 -23.85 -12.30 14.11
CA THR A 164 -22.93 -12.88 15.08
C THR A 164 -21.59 -12.13 15.12
N PHE A 165 -21.02 -11.78 13.97
CA PHE A 165 -19.78 -11.00 13.90
C PHE A 165 -19.97 -9.55 14.39
N ALA A 166 -21.12 -8.93 14.09
CA ALA A 166 -21.43 -7.59 14.59
C ALA A 166 -21.61 -7.55 16.12
N GLU A 167 -22.31 -8.55 16.69
CA GLU A 167 -22.48 -8.72 18.15
C GLU A 167 -21.16 -9.03 18.88
N TRP A 168 -20.18 -9.61 18.20
CA TRP A 168 -18.82 -9.82 18.72
C TRP A 168 -17.87 -8.64 18.49
N ASP A 169 -18.40 -7.50 18.04
CA ASP A 169 -17.63 -6.29 17.76
C ASP A 169 -16.51 -6.44 16.69
N VAL A 170 -16.65 -7.36 15.75
CA VAL A 170 -15.69 -7.54 14.63
C VAL A 170 -15.60 -6.28 13.76
N ASP A 171 -14.42 -5.96 13.23
CA ASP A 171 -14.15 -4.77 12.38
C ASP A 171 -13.93 -5.09 10.90
N MET A 172 -13.62 -6.35 10.57
CA MET A 172 -13.32 -6.82 9.22
C MET A 172 -13.73 -8.28 9.07
N VAL A 173 -14.33 -8.64 7.92
CA VAL A 173 -14.69 -10.02 7.61
C VAL A 173 -14.05 -10.40 6.27
N LYS A 174 -13.22 -11.45 6.27
CA LYS A 174 -12.84 -12.18 5.05
C LYS A 174 -13.89 -13.27 4.82
N MET A 175 -14.48 -13.29 3.63
CA MET A 175 -15.29 -14.42 3.17
C MET A 175 -14.59 -15.13 2.03
N ASP A 176 -14.30 -16.41 2.25
CA ASP A 176 -13.86 -17.35 1.22
C ASP A 176 -15.04 -17.94 0.42
N GLY A 177 -14.75 -18.87 -0.49
CA GLY A 177 -15.76 -19.51 -1.35
C GLY A 177 -15.58 -21.01 -1.58
N CYS A 178 -14.87 -21.73 -0.70
CA CYS A 178 -14.78 -23.18 -0.79
C CYS A 178 -16.18 -23.81 -0.58
N PHE A 179 -16.41 -25.00 -1.15
CA PHE A 179 -17.67 -25.75 -0.99
C PHE A 179 -18.97 -24.96 -1.32
N ALA A 180 -18.88 -24.00 -2.25
CA ALA A 180 -19.99 -23.31 -2.92
C ALA A 180 -19.95 -23.58 -4.44
N ASN A 181 -21.10 -23.53 -5.12
CA ASN A 181 -21.10 -23.52 -6.58
C ASN A 181 -20.78 -22.11 -7.09
N ILE A 182 -19.83 -21.99 -8.01
CA ILE A 182 -19.36 -20.70 -8.52
C ILE A 182 -20.43 -19.88 -9.25
N THR A 183 -21.50 -20.53 -9.73
CA THR A 183 -22.66 -19.82 -10.29
C THR A 183 -23.43 -19.02 -9.24
N GLU A 184 -23.39 -19.45 -7.98
CA GLU A 184 -24.09 -18.81 -6.85
C GLU A 184 -23.35 -17.59 -6.31
N TYR A 185 -22.08 -17.37 -6.67
CA TYR A 185 -21.27 -16.28 -6.13
C TYR A 185 -21.85 -14.89 -6.41
N ARG A 186 -22.57 -14.74 -7.54
CA ARG A 186 -23.31 -13.52 -7.92
C ARG A 186 -24.48 -13.19 -6.97
N THR A 187 -24.81 -14.10 -6.06
CA THR A 187 -25.84 -13.95 -5.03
C THR A 187 -25.19 -14.00 -3.65
N LEU A 188 -24.40 -15.03 -3.36
CA LEU A 188 -23.85 -15.27 -2.02
C LEU A 188 -22.92 -14.15 -1.50
N TYR A 189 -22.03 -13.60 -2.33
CA TYR A 189 -21.16 -12.50 -1.91
C TYR A 189 -21.94 -11.17 -1.74
N PRO A 190 -22.79 -10.74 -2.70
CA PRO A 190 -23.71 -9.61 -2.50
C PRO A 190 -24.61 -9.75 -1.26
N ASP A 191 -25.25 -10.90 -1.06
CA ASP A 191 -26.16 -11.16 0.06
C ASP A 191 -25.45 -11.03 1.41
N PHE A 192 -24.19 -11.44 1.51
CA PHE A 192 -23.39 -11.25 2.72
C PHE A 192 -22.95 -9.79 2.93
N GLY A 193 -22.64 -9.06 1.86
CA GLY A 193 -22.39 -7.61 1.94
C GLY A 193 -23.62 -6.84 2.43
N ASP A 194 -24.80 -7.19 1.91
CA ASP A 194 -26.09 -6.67 2.36
C ASP A 194 -26.39 -7.10 3.81
N ALA A 195 -26.03 -8.32 4.21
CA ALA A 195 -26.17 -8.80 5.58
C ALA A 195 -25.30 -8.01 6.57
N ILE A 196 -24.03 -7.74 6.24
CA ILE A 196 -23.15 -6.84 7.01
C ILE A 196 -23.84 -5.48 7.18
N ASN A 197 -24.32 -4.88 6.09
CA ASN A 197 -24.95 -3.56 6.13
C ASN A 197 -26.20 -3.55 7.03
N LYS A 198 -27.02 -4.60 6.97
CA LYS A 198 -28.22 -4.77 7.81
C LYS A 198 -27.92 -4.86 9.31
N THR A 199 -26.68 -5.19 9.73
CA THR A 199 -26.30 -5.17 11.16
C THR A 199 -26.15 -3.76 11.73
N GLY A 200 -25.98 -2.75 10.86
CA GLY A 200 -25.63 -1.38 11.28
C GLY A 200 -24.20 -1.21 11.80
N ARG A 201 -23.40 -2.29 11.92
CA ARG A 201 -21.99 -2.20 12.31
C ARG A 201 -21.09 -2.01 11.07
N PRO A 202 -20.25 -0.97 11.00
CA PRO A 202 -19.26 -0.84 9.94
C PRO A 202 -18.19 -1.93 10.05
N MET A 203 -18.17 -2.87 9.10
CA MET A 203 -17.15 -3.90 8.96
C MET A 203 -16.52 -3.85 7.56
N VAL A 204 -15.19 -3.90 7.46
CA VAL A 204 -14.49 -4.01 6.17
C VAL A 204 -14.76 -5.38 5.57
N TYR A 205 -15.31 -5.42 4.36
CA TYR A 205 -15.63 -6.68 3.70
C TYR A 205 -14.56 -7.07 2.66
N SER A 206 -13.87 -8.19 2.91
CA SER A 206 -12.87 -8.80 2.03
C SER A 206 -13.43 -10.04 1.36
N CYS A 207 -13.43 -10.07 0.03
CA CYS A 207 -14.07 -11.13 -0.77
C CYS A 207 -13.06 -11.97 -1.55
N SER A 208 -13.05 -13.29 -1.39
CA SER A 208 -12.25 -14.17 -2.27
C SER A 208 -12.87 -14.40 -3.66
N TRP A 209 -14.02 -13.80 -3.95
CA TRP A 209 -14.82 -13.99 -5.17
C TRP A 209 -13.99 -14.07 -6.48
N PRO A 210 -13.18 -13.07 -6.88
CA PRO A 210 -12.50 -13.13 -8.17
C PRO A 210 -11.45 -14.26 -8.26
N ALA A 211 -10.79 -14.67 -7.18
CA ALA A 211 -9.79 -15.74 -7.21
C ALA A 211 -10.37 -17.06 -7.75
N TYR A 212 -11.51 -17.52 -7.21
CA TYR A 212 -12.18 -18.74 -7.70
C TYR A 212 -12.71 -18.61 -9.13
N GLN A 213 -13.13 -17.40 -9.54
CA GLN A 213 -13.51 -17.13 -10.94
C GLN A 213 -12.31 -17.28 -11.87
N VAL A 214 -11.19 -16.66 -11.53
CA VAL A 214 -9.93 -16.77 -12.28
C VAL A 214 -9.43 -18.22 -12.33
N PHE A 215 -9.51 -18.97 -11.22
CA PHE A 215 -9.20 -20.40 -11.19
C PHE A 215 -10.10 -21.25 -12.10
N SER A 216 -11.35 -20.84 -12.29
CA SER A 216 -12.32 -21.50 -13.15
C SER A 216 -12.35 -20.97 -14.58
N ASN A 217 -11.36 -20.16 -14.98
CA ASN A 217 -11.30 -19.44 -16.27
C ASN A 217 -12.53 -18.54 -16.56
N ILE A 218 -13.17 -18.01 -15.52
CA ILE A 218 -14.27 -17.05 -15.61
C ILE A 218 -13.70 -15.63 -15.39
N THR A 219 -13.94 -14.73 -16.34
CA THR A 219 -13.57 -13.32 -16.19
C THR A 219 -14.39 -12.65 -15.07
N PRO A 220 -13.76 -12.07 -14.04
CA PRO A 220 -14.49 -11.38 -12.98
C PRO A 220 -15.19 -10.11 -13.45
N ASN A 221 -16.37 -9.82 -12.89
CA ASN A 221 -17.04 -8.54 -13.07
C ASN A 221 -16.62 -7.59 -11.93
N TYR A 222 -15.48 -6.92 -12.10
CA TYR A 222 -14.94 -6.03 -11.06
C TYR A 222 -15.84 -4.86 -10.69
N THR A 223 -16.70 -4.39 -11.61
CA THR A 223 -17.72 -3.38 -11.27
C THR A 223 -18.66 -3.94 -10.21
N LEU A 224 -19.25 -5.12 -10.44
CA LEU A 224 -20.14 -5.79 -9.48
C LEU A 224 -19.42 -6.15 -8.17
N ILE A 225 -18.18 -6.62 -8.23
CA ILE A 225 -17.41 -6.95 -7.03
C ILE A 225 -17.15 -5.67 -6.20
N GLY A 226 -16.76 -4.57 -6.82
CA GLY A 226 -16.63 -3.26 -6.18
C GLY A 226 -17.96 -2.61 -5.73
N HIS A 227 -19.11 -3.14 -6.15
CA HIS A 227 -20.41 -2.77 -5.59
C HIS A 227 -20.72 -3.43 -4.25
N HIS A 228 -20.06 -4.54 -3.90
CA HIS A 228 -20.37 -5.32 -2.70
C HIS A 228 -19.17 -5.59 -1.78
N CYS A 229 -17.94 -5.31 -2.20
CA CYS A 229 -16.71 -5.66 -1.46
C CYS A 229 -15.79 -4.43 -1.28
N ASN A 230 -15.16 -4.29 -0.10
CA ASN A 230 -14.14 -3.26 0.12
C ASN A 230 -12.75 -3.67 -0.40
N MET A 231 -12.49 -4.96 -0.50
CA MET A 231 -11.29 -5.51 -1.12
C MET A 231 -11.57 -6.93 -1.62
N TRP A 232 -10.78 -7.42 -2.57
CA TRP A 232 -10.99 -8.75 -3.13
C TRP A 232 -9.71 -9.45 -3.58
N ARG A 233 -9.56 -10.72 -3.21
CA ARG A 233 -8.43 -11.58 -3.62
C ARG A 233 -8.61 -11.97 -5.08
N ASN A 234 -7.66 -11.56 -5.93
CA ASN A 234 -7.75 -11.72 -7.38
C ASN A 234 -7.19 -13.03 -7.93
N TYR A 235 -6.24 -13.64 -7.22
CA TYR A 235 -5.41 -14.72 -7.75
C TYR A 235 -5.00 -15.70 -6.63
N VAL A 236 -4.04 -16.58 -6.92
CA VAL A 236 -3.57 -17.65 -6.03
C VAL A 236 -3.24 -17.16 -4.63
N ASP A 237 -3.36 -18.06 -3.66
CA ASP A 237 -2.75 -17.87 -2.35
C ASP A 237 -1.24 -17.70 -2.48
N ILE A 238 -0.70 -16.77 -1.71
CA ILE A 238 0.74 -16.58 -1.60
C ILE A 238 1.33 -17.66 -0.70
N ALA A 239 2.50 -18.16 -1.10
CA ALA A 239 3.32 -19.05 -0.31
C ALA A 239 4.67 -18.38 0.00
N ASP A 240 5.34 -18.83 1.06
CA ASP A 240 6.67 -18.35 1.46
C ASP A 240 7.78 -18.80 0.49
N THR A 241 7.72 -18.31 -0.74
CA THR A 241 8.71 -18.54 -1.80
C THR A 241 8.73 -17.33 -2.73
N TRP A 242 9.92 -16.95 -3.20
CA TRP A 242 10.04 -15.89 -4.20
C TRP A 242 9.21 -16.17 -5.46
N ARG A 243 9.16 -17.44 -5.92
CA ARG A 243 8.37 -17.86 -7.09
C ARG A 243 6.88 -17.53 -6.96
N SER A 244 6.30 -17.62 -5.76
CA SER A 244 4.89 -17.28 -5.52
C SER A 244 4.67 -15.77 -5.61
N VAL A 245 5.55 -14.98 -4.97
CA VAL A 245 5.54 -13.51 -5.08
C VAL A 245 5.66 -13.08 -6.55
N GLU A 246 6.59 -13.69 -7.30
CA GLU A 246 6.78 -13.40 -8.73
C GLU A 246 5.55 -13.72 -9.58
N SER A 247 4.91 -14.87 -9.40
CA SER A 247 3.72 -15.22 -10.18
C SER A 247 2.54 -14.29 -9.93
N ILE A 248 2.41 -13.76 -8.71
CA ILE A 248 1.42 -12.75 -8.35
C ILE A 248 1.77 -11.40 -9.02
N ILE A 249 3.03 -10.95 -8.96
CA ILE A 249 3.47 -9.72 -9.65
C ILE A 249 3.22 -9.82 -11.16
N GLU A 250 3.50 -10.98 -11.76
CA GLU A 250 3.26 -11.24 -13.19
C GLU A 250 1.77 -11.26 -13.55
N TYR A 251 0.91 -11.86 -12.70
CA TYR A 251 -0.54 -11.79 -12.87
C TYR A 251 -1.03 -10.33 -12.83
N TYR A 252 -0.58 -9.54 -11.85
CA TYR A 252 -0.97 -8.15 -11.69
C TYR A 252 -0.49 -7.28 -12.87
N ALA A 253 0.73 -7.51 -13.36
CA ALA A 253 1.23 -6.86 -14.57
C ALA A 253 0.40 -7.21 -15.81
N LYS A 254 0.07 -8.50 -16.00
CA LYS A 254 -0.66 -9.00 -17.17
C LYS A 254 -2.10 -8.49 -17.25
N ASN A 255 -2.76 -8.32 -16.10
CA ASN A 255 -4.17 -7.94 -16.02
C ASN A 255 -4.37 -6.47 -15.61
N GLN A 256 -3.31 -5.66 -15.66
CA GLN A 256 -3.28 -4.34 -15.03
C GLN A 256 -4.37 -3.37 -15.50
N ASP A 257 -4.80 -3.42 -16.77
CA ASP A 257 -5.79 -2.47 -17.30
C ASP A 257 -7.16 -2.62 -16.61
N ALA A 258 -7.60 -3.87 -16.40
CA ALA A 258 -8.85 -4.15 -15.68
C ALA A 258 -8.70 -3.87 -14.17
N LEU A 259 -7.56 -4.25 -13.57
CA LEU A 259 -7.31 -4.08 -12.14
C LEU A 259 -7.20 -2.59 -11.76
N VAL A 260 -6.48 -1.80 -12.55
CA VAL A 260 -6.31 -0.34 -12.33
C VAL A 260 -7.65 0.40 -12.48
N ALA A 261 -8.53 -0.04 -13.39
CA ALA A 261 -9.87 0.54 -13.53
C ALA A 261 -10.80 0.18 -12.36
N ALA A 262 -10.58 -0.97 -11.72
CA ALA A 262 -11.37 -1.44 -10.59
C ALA A 262 -11.02 -0.78 -9.26
N ALA A 263 -9.73 -0.57 -8.98
CA ALA A 263 -9.25 -0.03 -7.70
C ALA A 263 -9.59 1.46 -7.51
N ALA A 264 -10.06 1.84 -6.32
CA ALA A 264 -10.29 3.22 -5.88
C ALA A 264 -10.44 3.30 -4.35
N PRO A 265 -10.44 4.48 -3.72
CA PRO A 265 -10.75 4.64 -2.30
C PRO A 265 -12.03 3.92 -1.86
N GLY A 266 -11.89 2.91 -0.99
CA GLY A 266 -12.99 2.06 -0.52
C GLY A 266 -13.08 0.68 -1.19
N ARG A 267 -12.33 0.44 -2.28
CA ARG A 267 -12.41 -0.78 -3.11
C ARG A 267 -11.04 -1.20 -3.68
N TRP A 268 -10.44 -2.28 -3.18
CA TRP A 268 -9.04 -2.63 -3.48
C TRP A 268 -8.83 -4.03 -4.07
N ASN A 269 -7.89 -4.11 -5.01
CA ASN A 269 -7.32 -5.37 -5.44
C ASN A 269 -6.40 -5.94 -4.35
N ASP A 270 -6.62 -7.19 -3.96
CA ASP A 270 -5.80 -7.89 -2.98
C ASP A 270 -4.88 -8.92 -3.66
N PRO A 271 -3.55 -8.68 -3.69
CA PRO A 271 -2.54 -9.62 -4.17
C PRO A 271 -2.12 -10.65 -3.11
N ASP A 272 -2.86 -10.72 -1.99
CA ASP A 272 -2.56 -11.52 -0.80
C ASP A 272 -1.44 -10.95 0.10
N MET A 273 -1.20 -11.66 1.21
CA MET A 273 -0.37 -11.24 2.34
C MET A 273 1.08 -10.86 2.01
N LEU A 274 1.66 -10.00 2.85
CA LEU A 274 3.09 -9.78 2.93
C LEU A 274 3.74 -10.91 3.74
N VAL A 275 4.61 -11.70 3.10
CA VAL A 275 5.37 -12.81 3.70
C VAL A 275 6.76 -12.37 4.18
N ILE A 276 6.96 -11.04 4.25
CA ILE A 276 8.21 -10.40 4.65
C ILE A 276 8.58 -10.81 6.08
N GLY A 277 9.78 -11.36 6.22
CA GLY A 277 10.34 -11.78 7.50
C GLY A 277 9.98 -13.21 7.94
N ASN A 278 9.39 -14.01 7.05
CA ASN A 278 9.34 -15.46 7.17
C ASN A 278 10.68 -16.08 6.69
N PHE A 279 10.65 -17.15 5.91
CA PHE A 279 11.81 -18.01 5.64
C PHE A 279 12.25 -18.01 4.17
N GLY A 280 11.33 -17.80 3.23
CA GLY A 280 11.52 -18.03 1.80
C GLY A 280 11.94 -16.83 0.96
N LEU A 281 11.92 -15.61 1.52
CA LEU A 281 12.37 -14.39 0.85
C LEU A 281 13.73 -13.89 1.35
N SER A 282 14.60 -13.52 0.41
CA SER A 282 15.79 -12.73 0.72
C SER A 282 15.43 -11.30 1.16
N TYR A 283 16.43 -10.56 1.66
CA TYR A 283 16.26 -9.14 2.00
C TYR A 283 15.80 -8.29 0.81
N ASP A 284 16.44 -8.45 -0.35
CA ASP A 284 16.08 -7.70 -1.56
C ASP A 284 14.71 -8.12 -2.12
N GLN A 285 14.37 -9.41 -2.06
CA GLN A 285 13.05 -9.93 -2.44
C GLN A 285 11.93 -9.41 -1.52
N SER A 286 12.21 -9.27 -0.21
CA SER A 286 11.31 -8.65 0.75
C SER A 286 11.10 -7.16 0.48
N ARG A 287 12.16 -6.43 0.07
CA ARG A 287 12.05 -5.05 -0.42
C ARG A 287 11.17 -4.99 -1.67
N ALA A 288 11.34 -5.94 -2.60
CA ALA A 288 10.54 -5.98 -3.83
C ALA A 288 9.05 -6.22 -3.55
N GLN A 289 8.69 -7.16 -2.66
CA GLN A 289 7.30 -7.36 -2.28
C GLN A 289 6.69 -6.07 -1.72
N MET A 290 7.34 -5.43 -0.74
CA MET A 290 6.85 -4.18 -0.14
C MET A 290 6.72 -3.05 -1.18
N ALA A 291 7.71 -2.89 -2.06
CA ALA A 291 7.71 -1.84 -3.07
C ALA A 291 6.60 -2.04 -4.13
N ILE A 292 6.43 -3.27 -4.63
CA ILE A 292 5.39 -3.55 -5.62
C ILE A 292 3.99 -3.46 -4.99
N TRP A 293 3.75 -4.03 -3.80
CA TRP A 293 2.47 -3.92 -3.08
C TRP A 293 2.11 -2.44 -2.82
N ALA A 294 3.09 -1.59 -2.50
CA ALA A 294 2.88 -0.15 -2.37
C ALA A 294 2.51 0.54 -3.70
N ILE A 295 3.16 0.16 -4.81
CA ILE A 295 2.83 0.69 -6.15
C ILE A 295 1.45 0.25 -6.63
N ILE A 296 1.05 -1.01 -6.45
CA ILE A 296 -0.27 -1.51 -6.89
C ILE A 296 -1.42 -1.17 -5.93
N ALA A 297 -1.17 -0.33 -4.92
CA ALA A 297 -2.16 0.07 -3.91
C ALA A 297 -2.81 -1.11 -3.18
N ALA A 298 -2.04 -2.17 -2.93
CA ALA A 298 -2.49 -3.37 -2.24
C ALA A 298 -2.76 -3.12 -0.74
N PRO A 299 -3.65 -3.90 -0.10
CA PRO A 299 -3.64 -4.08 1.34
C PRO A 299 -2.22 -4.49 1.82
N LEU A 300 -1.78 -3.95 2.96
CA LEU A 300 -0.54 -4.36 3.62
C LEU A 300 -0.90 -5.24 4.82
N LEU A 301 -1.31 -6.47 4.54
CA LEU A 301 -1.62 -7.48 5.55
C LEU A 301 -0.41 -8.39 5.76
N MET A 302 0.28 -8.25 6.89
CA MET A 302 1.43 -9.07 7.25
C MET A 302 1.00 -10.49 7.66
N SER A 303 1.73 -11.52 7.23
CA SER A 303 1.63 -12.87 7.79
C SER A 303 3.01 -13.31 8.22
N ASN A 304 3.31 -13.21 9.52
CA ASN A 304 4.63 -13.48 10.09
C ASN A 304 4.59 -13.55 11.63
N ASP A 305 5.67 -14.03 12.27
CA ASP A 305 5.79 -14.02 13.74
C ASP A 305 6.36 -12.69 14.26
N LEU A 306 5.46 -11.78 14.67
CA LEU A 306 5.83 -10.46 15.20
C LEU A 306 6.62 -10.51 16.52
N ARG A 307 6.68 -11.66 17.21
CA ARG A 307 7.44 -11.86 18.44
C ARG A 307 8.94 -12.03 18.16
N ARG A 308 9.29 -12.56 16.98
CA ARG A 308 10.65 -13.01 16.62
C ARG A 308 11.19 -12.38 15.31
N MET A 309 10.54 -11.32 14.81
CA MET A 309 10.91 -10.60 13.58
C MET A 309 12.33 -10.00 13.63
N ARG A 310 13.16 -10.28 12.60
CA ARG A 310 14.51 -9.68 12.46
C ARG A 310 14.42 -8.17 12.17
N PRO A 311 15.32 -7.33 12.74
CA PRO A 311 15.24 -5.86 12.61
C PRO A 311 15.15 -5.32 11.18
N GLU A 312 15.88 -5.92 10.25
CA GLU A 312 15.98 -5.51 8.84
C GLU A 312 14.66 -5.72 8.08
N PHE A 313 13.93 -6.82 8.33
CA PHE A 313 12.60 -7.05 7.75
C PHE A 313 11.54 -6.17 8.43
N LYS A 314 11.66 -5.96 9.75
CA LYS A 314 10.85 -4.98 10.48
C LYS A 314 11.02 -3.56 9.90
N GLN A 315 12.23 -3.16 9.53
CA GLN A 315 12.50 -1.86 8.91
C GLN A 315 11.83 -1.70 7.54
N ILE A 316 11.80 -2.76 6.71
CA ILE A 316 11.05 -2.76 5.44
C ILE A 316 9.56 -2.52 5.72
N LEU A 317 8.97 -3.32 6.61
CA LEU A 317 7.55 -3.23 6.98
C LEU A 317 7.20 -1.89 7.64
N GLN A 318 8.12 -1.26 8.37
CA GLN A 318 7.88 0.01 9.06
C GLN A 318 8.35 1.25 8.27
N ASN A 319 8.72 1.10 6.99
CA ASN A 319 9.18 2.20 6.17
C ASN A 319 8.04 3.21 5.89
N ARG A 320 8.02 4.30 6.66
CA ARG A 320 7.00 5.36 6.57
C ARG A 320 6.87 6.00 5.19
N ALA A 321 7.96 6.08 4.42
CA ALA A 321 7.94 6.70 3.09
C ALA A 321 7.24 5.80 2.05
N ILE A 322 7.49 4.49 2.12
CA ILE A 322 6.82 3.49 1.26
C ILE A 322 5.37 3.28 1.70
N ILE A 323 5.09 3.28 3.02
CA ILE A 323 3.72 3.29 3.55
C ILE A 323 2.95 4.53 3.06
N ALA A 324 3.56 5.72 3.05
CA ALA A 324 2.91 6.93 2.54
C ALA A 324 2.57 6.83 1.04
N VAL A 325 3.37 6.13 0.23
CA VAL A 325 3.01 5.79 -1.15
C VAL A 325 1.83 4.82 -1.19
N ASN A 326 1.85 3.76 -0.39
CA ASN A 326 0.75 2.79 -0.34
C ASN A 326 -0.58 3.46 0.04
N GLN A 327 -0.56 4.27 1.11
CA GLN A 327 -1.69 4.97 1.71
C GLN A 327 -2.03 6.31 1.03
N ASP A 328 -1.49 6.58 -0.17
CA ASP A 328 -1.75 7.85 -0.86
C ASP A 328 -3.25 8.07 -1.11
N PRO A 329 -3.82 9.24 -0.74
CA PRO A 329 -5.26 9.46 -0.72
C PRO A 329 -5.90 9.58 -2.11
N LEU A 330 -5.12 9.67 -3.20
CA LEU A 330 -5.68 9.55 -4.54
C LEU A 330 -6.23 8.13 -4.79
N GLY A 331 -5.69 7.13 -4.09
CA GLY A 331 -6.10 5.72 -4.23
C GLY A 331 -5.90 5.11 -5.62
N ILE A 332 -5.11 5.76 -6.48
CA ILE A 332 -4.83 5.28 -7.83
C ILE A 332 -3.84 4.12 -7.75
N MET A 333 -4.23 2.96 -8.27
CA MET A 333 -3.33 1.81 -8.48
C MET A 333 -2.29 2.13 -9.56
N GLY A 334 -1.02 1.87 -9.26
CA GLY A 334 0.09 1.95 -10.20
C GLY A 334 0.15 0.78 -11.17
N ARG A 335 1.03 0.87 -12.17
CA ARG A 335 1.14 -0.08 -13.29
C ARG A 335 2.57 -0.27 -13.76
N LYS A 336 2.85 -1.39 -14.44
CA LYS A 336 4.10 -1.58 -15.19
C LYS A 336 4.03 -0.81 -16.50
N ILE A 337 5.05 0.00 -16.78
CA ILE A 337 5.10 0.82 -18.01
C ILE A 337 6.14 0.35 -19.03
N ARG A 338 7.16 -0.42 -18.61
CA ARG A 338 8.19 -0.96 -19.51
C ARG A 338 9.02 -2.07 -18.86
N VAL A 339 9.80 -2.75 -19.69
CA VAL A 339 10.90 -3.64 -19.29
C VAL A 339 12.10 -3.35 -20.19
N GLU A 340 13.26 -3.05 -19.61
CA GLU A 340 14.51 -2.72 -20.31
C GLU A 340 15.65 -3.53 -19.67
N ASP A 341 16.38 -4.34 -20.45
CA ASP A 341 17.46 -5.22 -19.96
C ASP A 341 17.12 -6.12 -18.75
N GLY A 342 15.86 -6.54 -18.66
CA GLY A 342 15.34 -7.34 -17.53
C GLY A 342 15.06 -6.53 -16.25
N ILE A 343 15.06 -5.19 -16.33
CA ILE A 343 14.60 -4.28 -15.29
C ILE A 343 13.21 -3.77 -15.69
N GLU A 344 12.21 -4.07 -14.86
CA GLU A 344 10.87 -3.53 -15.01
C GLU A 344 10.79 -2.14 -14.38
N THR A 345 10.11 -1.20 -15.03
CA THR A 345 9.73 0.05 -14.39
C THR A 345 8.23 0.08 -14.14
N TRP A 346 7.87 0.32 -12.89
CA TRP A 346 6.50 0.47 -12.42
C TRP A 346 6.29 1.88 -11.87
N ILE A 347 5.09 2.44 -12.07
CA ILE A 347 4.79 3.83 -11.68
C ILE A 347 3.39 3.95 -11.06
N ARG A 348 3.28 4.76 -10.00
CA ARG A 348 2.02 5.15 -9.34
C ARG A 348 1.93 6.67 -9.24
N PRO A 349 0.86 7.33 -9.74
CA PRO A 349 0.57 8.72 -9.43
C PRO A 349 0.24 8.88 -7.94
N VAL A 350 0.85 9.87 -7.28
CA VAL A 350 0.73 10.15 -5.84
C VAL A 350 0.69 11.66 -5.57
N THR A 351 0.38 12.02 -4.33
CA THR A 351 0.43 13.38 -3.80
C THR A 351 1.85 13.85 -3.46
N PRO A 352 2.11 15.18 -3.44
CA PRO A 352 1.21 16.28 -3.81
C PRO A 352 0.94 16.34 -5.32
N VAL A 353 -0.20 16.94 -5.68
CA VAL A 353 -0.53 17.34 -7.06
C VAL A 353 -0.33 18.85 -7.16
N VAL A 354 0.48 19.29 -8.12
CA VAL A 354 0.73 20.71 -8.41
C VAL A 354 -0.21 21.16 -9.52
N GLY A 355 -1.07 22.13 -9.22
CA GLY A 355 -2.11 22.57 -10.15
C GLY A 355 -3.16 21.49 -10.40
N VAL A 356 -3.59 21.31 -11.66
CA VAL A 356 -4.68 20.39 -12.04
C VAL A 356 -4.16 19.00 -12.44
N THR A 357 -2.95 18.92 -13.01
CA THR A 357 -2.42 17.68 -13.62
C THR A 357 -0.97 17.37 -13.24
N GLY A 358 -0.30 18.22 -12.44
CA GLY A 358 1.08 18.03 -12.01
C GLY A 358 1.22 17.00 -10.88
N TYR A 359 0.84 15.75 -11.13
CA TYR A 359 1.02 14.66 -10.17
C TYR A 359 2.48 14.51 -9.76
N SER A 360 2.70 14.16 -8.49
CA SER A 360 3.92 13.48 -8.08
C SER A 360 3.82 12.00 -8.45
N TYR A 361 4.95 11.29 -8.48
CA TYR A 361 4.98 9.88 -8.84
C TYR A 361 5.86 9.08 -7.88
N ALA A 362 5.42 7.88 -7.53
CA ALA A 362 6.30 6.84 -7.01
C ALA A 362 6.71 5.93 -8.17
N VAL A 363 8.00 5.64 -8.29
CA VAL A 363 8.58 4.81 -9.36
C VAL A 363 9.38 3.68 -8.72
N VAL A 364 9.16 2.45 -9.17
CA VAL A 364 9.95 1.27 -8.78
C VAL A 364 10.69 0.74 -10.00
N PHE A 365 11.99 0.55 -9.84
CA PHE A 365 12.87 -0.15 -10.77
C PHE A 365 13.15 -1.53 -10.18
N PHE A 366 12.67 -2.58 -10.84
CA PHE A 366 12.65 -3.95 -10.33
C PHE A 366 13.43 -4.89 -11.24
N ASN A 367 14.53 -5.43 -10.74
CA ASN A 367 15.47 -6.20 -11.55
C ASN A 367 15.13 -7.71 -11.50
N ARG A 368 14.58 -8.22 -12.61
CA ARG A 368 14.24 -9.64 -12.82
C ARG A 368 15.45 -10.50 -13.19
N ASN A 369 16.63 -9.92 -13.46
CA ASN A 369 17.82 -10.70 -13.79
C ASN A 369 18.28 -11.52 -12.58
N ILE A 370 18.37 -12.84 -12.72
CA ILE A 370 18.81 -13.77 -11.66
C ILE A 370 20.34 -13.96 -11.57
N MET A 371 21.11 -13.28 -12.42
CA MET A 371 22.58 -13.40 -12.50
C MET A 371 23.26 -12.03 -12.69
N GLY A 372 24.51 -11.93 -12.24
CA GLY A 372 25.37 -10.76 -12.40
C GLY A 372 25.56 -9.97 -11.10
N THR A 373 25.95 -8.71 -11.24
CA THR A 373 26.16 -7.74 -10.15
C THR A 373 25.07 -6.67 -10.15
N THR A 374 25.08 -5.77 -9.16
CA THR A 374 24.23 -4.56 -9.13
C THR A 374 24.37 -3.78 -10.44
N ARG A 375 23.27 -3.62 -11.17
CA ARG A 375 23.25 -2.86 -12.43
C ARG A 375 22.95 -1.39 -12.17
N GLU A 376 23.58 -0.51 -12.94
CA GLU A 376 23.10 0.85 -13.11
C GLU A 376 22.05 0.86 -14.22
N HIS A 377 20.92 1.51 -13.98
CA HIS A 377 19.85 1.72 -14.95
C HIS A 377 19.63 3.22 -15.08
N ILE A 378 19.71 3.71 -16.32
CA ILE A 378 19.61 5.12 -16.66
C ILE A 378 18.35 5.33 -17.49
N THR A 379 17.48 6.24 -17.06
CA THR A 379 16.22 6.51 -17.76
C THR A 379 15.91 8.01 -17.77
N GLN A 380 15.26 8.49 -18.82
CA GLN A 380 14.89 9.90 -18.96
C GLN A 380 13.46 10.13 -18.44
N LEU A 381 13.26 11.13 -17.57
CA LEU A 381 11.97 11.34 -16.88
C LEU A 381 10.77 11.48 -17.84
N ARG A 382 10.94 12.23 -18.94
CA ARG A 382 9.92 12.42 -19.99
C ARG A 382 9.37 11.09 -20.49
N THR A 383 10.24 10.10 -20.68
CA THR A 383 9.85 8.79 -21.19
C THR A 383 9.04 7.97 -20.17
N LEU A 384 9.17 8.26 -18.88
CA LEU A 384 8.36 7.68 -17.80
C LEU A 384 6.96 8.33 -17.67
N GLY A 385 6.67 9.37 -18.46
CA GLY A 385 5.46 10.18 -18.34
C GLY A 385 5.58 11.36 -17.36
N LEU A 386 6.78 11.68 -16.88
CA LEU A 386 7.04 12.77 -15.95
C LEU A 386 7.31 14.07 -16.73
N PHE A 387 6.26 14.87 -16.96
CA PHE A 387 6.29 16.06 -17.82
C PHE A 387 6.23 17.41 -17.09
N HIS A 388 6.26 17.45 -15.75
CA HIS A 388 6.11 18.72 -15.01
C HIS A 388 7.22 19.73 -15.37
N PRO A 389 6.89 20.96 -15.79
CA PRO A 389 7.85 21.87 -16.42
C PRO A 389 8.89 22.45 -15.44
N LEU A 390 8.59 22.47 -14.13
CA LEU A 390 9.56 22.83 -13.08
C LEU A 390 10.36 21.62 -12.58
N GLY A 391 10.18 20.45 -13.20
CA GLY A 391 10.81 19.20 -12.80
C GLY A 391 10.24 18.58 -11.52
N TYR A 392 11.00 17.62 -10.99
CA TYR A 392 10.64 16.78 -9.86
C TYR A 392 11.80 16.67 -8.86
N ARG A 393 11.50 16.74 -7.57
CA ARG A 393 12.43 16.40 -6.48
C ARG A 393 12.43 14.88 -6.31
N VAL A 394 13.56 14.22 -6.60
CA VAL A 394 13.67 12.76 -6.56
C VAL A 394 14.36 12.32 -5.27
N THR A 395 13.74 11.38 -4.55
CA THR A 395 14.24 10.81 -3.28
C THR A 395 14.11 9.30 -3.31
N ASP A 396 15.17 8.57 -2.97
CA ASP A 396 15.14 7.12 -2.71
C ASP A 396 14.40 6.83 -1.39
N LEU A 397 13.41 5.95 -1.43
CA LEU A 397 12.51 5.68 -0.30
C LEU A 397 13.03 4.59 0.64
N PHE A 398 13.97 3.74 0.21
CA PHE A 398 14.61 2.77 1.10
C PHE A 398 15.78 3.39 1.85
N GLU A 399 16.57 4.23 1.16
CA GLU A 399 17.78 4.84 1.69
C GLU A 399 17.52 6.25 2.27
N ASN A 400 16.30 6.77 2.09
CA ASN A 400 15.88 8.12 2.47
C ASN A 400 16.84 9.23 1.96
N ARG A 401 17.43 8.99 0.78
CA ARG A 401 18.43 9.88 0.16
C ARG A 401 17.78 10.72 -0.92
N PHE A 402 17.87 12.04 -0.79
CA PHE A 402 17.56 12.97 -1.87
C PHE A 402 18.60 12.85 -2.98
N SER A 403 18.14 12.57 -4.20
CA SER A 403 19.00 12.37 -5.39
C SER A 403 19.21 13.65 -6.19
N GLY A 404 18.23 14.57 -6.20
CA GLY A 404 18.32 15.82 -6.94
C GLY A 404 16.97 16.37 -7.40
N VAL A 405 17.02 17.47 -8.15
CA VAL A 405 15.88 17.99 -8.93
C VAL A 405 16.14 17.67 -10.39
N TYR A 406 15.17 17.04 -11.05
CA TYR A 406 15.27 16.57 -12.43
C TYR A 406 14.14 17.18 -13.27
N LEU A 407 14.49 17.85 -14.36
CA LEU A 407 13.58 18.27 -15.42
C LEU A 407 13.12 17.05 -16.25
N PRO A 408 12.04 17.16 -17.05
CA PRO A 408 11.59 16.06 -17.90
C PRO A 408 12.68 15.49 -18.82
N ASP A 409 13.56 16.34 -19.35
CA ASP A 409 14.60 15.92 -20.29
C ASP A 409 15.88 15.38 -19.60
N ASP A 410 15.97 15.45 -18.27
CA ASP A 410 17.10 14.95 -17.50
C ASP A 410 17.05 13.42 -17.34
N TYR A 411 18.24 12.83 -17.13
CA TYR A 411 18.44 11.40 -16.92
C TYR A 411 18.60 11.07 -15.43
N LEU A 412 17.77 10.16 -14.94
CA LEU A 412 17.90 9.56 -13.61
C LEU A 412 18.67 8.24 -13.72
N ALA A 413 19.77 8.13 -12.97
CA ALA A 413 20.50 6.88 -12.77
C ALA A 413 20.12 6.26 -11.42
N VAL A 414 19.83 4.95 -11.41
CA VAL A 414 19.55 4.15 -10.21
C VAL A 414 20.37 2.87 -10.21
N ARG A 415 20.68 2.32 -9.03
CA ARG A 415 21.46 1.08 -8.88
C ARG A 415 20.61 -0.03 -8.29
N VAL A 416 20.37 -1.09 -9.06
CA VAL A 416 19.42 -2.16 -8.72
C VAL A 416 20.12 -3.53 -8.68
N ASN A 417 20.05 -4.19 -7.52
CA ASN A 417 20.59 -5.54 -7.31
C ASN A 417 19.85 -6.58 -8.17
N PRO A 418 20.50 -7.67 -8.62
CA PRO A 418 19.84 -8.80 -9.28
C PRO A 418 19.01 -9.63 -8.27
N ALA A 419 18.41 -10.73 -8.75
CA ALA A 419 17.68 -11.74 -7.98
C ALA A 419 16.51 -11.18 -7.14
N GLY A 420 15.82 -10.16 -7.67
CA GLY A 420 14.68 -9.51 -7.04
C GLY A 420 15.02 -8.20 -6.32
N GLY A 421 16.17 -7.58 -6.60
CA GLY A 421 16.45 -6.23 -6.09
C GLY A 421 15.52 -5.15 -6.65
N VAL A 422 15.25 -4.14 -5.83
CA VAL A 422 14.48 -2.94 -6.18
C VAL A 422 15.17 -1.64 -5.74
N THR A 423 15.01 -0.62 -6.56
CA THR A 423 15.09 0.78 -6.14
C THR A 423 13.70 1.38 -6.23
N MET A 424 13.28 2.13 -5.21
CA MET A 424 12.01 2.84 -5.20
C MET A 424 12.27 4.32 -4.92
N VAL A 425 11.79 5.19 -5.80
CA VAL A 425 11.92 6.64 -5.66
C VAL A 425 10.54 7.32 -5.60
N LYS A 426 10.44 8.43 -4.87
CA LYS A 426 9.38 9.42 -5.08
C LYS A 426 9.95 10.57 -5.90
N ALA A 427 9.33 10.86 -7.03
CA ALA A 427 9.51 12.05 -7.84
C ALA A 427 8.39 13.03 -7.48
N GLU A 428 8.66 13.96 -6.57
CA GLU A 428 7.70 14.96 -6.10
C GLU A 428 7.69 16.18 -7.03
N ALA A 429 6.53 16.53 -7.60
CA ALA A 429 6.40 17.63 -8.54
C ALA A 429 6.78 18.96 -7.88
N VAL A 430 7.67 19.74 -8.51
CA VAL A 430 8.15 21.01 -7.96
C VAL A 430 7.05 22.07 -8.05
N ALA A 431 6.50 22.47 -6.90
CA ALA A 431 5.60 23.62 -6.84
C ALA A 431 6.33 24.94 -7.20
N PRO A 432 5.69 25.89 -7.90
CA PRO A 432 6.25 27.22 -8.10
C PRO A 432 6.48 27.90 -6.75
N ALA A 433 7.56 28.69 -6.64
CA ALA A 433 7.83 29.46 -5.44
C ALA A 433 6.64 30.40 -5.13
N PRO A 434 6.21 30.52 -3.86
CA PRO A 434 5.14 31.44 -3.51
C PRO A 434 5.52 32.88 -3.90
N PRO A 435 4.58 33.68 -4.41
CA PRO A 435 4.89 35.04 -4.86
C PRO A 435 5.45 35.85 -3.71
N VAL A 436 6.68 36.35 -3.87
CA VAL A 436 7.32 37.24 -2.90
C VAL A 436 6.45 38.48 -2.73
N ARG A 437 5.78 38.58 -1.58
CA ARG A 437 5.08 39.80 -1.18
C ARG A 437 6.13 40.90 -1.03
N ARG A 438 6.29 41.73 -2.07
CA ARG A 438 7.00 43.00 -1.92
C ARG A 438 6.27 43.76 -0.80
N PRO A 439 6.95 44.23 0.25
CA PRO A 439 6.30 45.08 1.24
C PRO A 439 5.73 46.30 0.51
N PHE A 440 4.47 46.62 0.78
CA PHE A 440 3.88 47.86 0.28
C PHE A 440 4.78 49.01 0.74
N SER A 441 5.31 49.78 -0.20
CA SER A 441 6.04 51.01 0.10
C SER A 441 5.08 51.96 0.80
N THR A 442 5.20 52.06 2.13
CA THR A 442 4.42 52.98 2.95
C THR A 442 4.61 54.39 2.40
N PRO A 443 3.53 55.15 2.11
CA PRO A 443 3.68 56.54 1.71
C PRO A 443 4.45 57.29 2.81
N LEU A 444 5.49 58.03 2.42
CA LEU A 444 6.24 58.86 3.36
C LEU A 444 5.29 59.81 4.11
N PRO A 445 5.38 59.92 5.44
CA PRO A 445 4.53 60.83 6.19
C PRO A 445 4.73 62.27 5.71
N ARG A 446 3.63 62.95 5.35
CA ARG A 446 3.67 64.41 5.23
C ARG A 446 3.88 64.98 6.63
N PHE A 447 5.01 65.64 6.85
CA PHE A 447 5.22 66.45 8.05
C PHE A 447 4.18 67.58 8.10
N SER A 448 3.20 67.48 9.00
CA SER A 448 2.49 68.65 9.50
C SER A 448 3.29 69.28 10.65
N GLN A 449 3.32 70.61 10.69
CA GLN A 449 4.11 71.34 11.67
C GLN A 449 3.51 71.31 13.08
N ARG A 450 4.41 71.35 14.08
CA ARG A 450 4.25 71.92 15.43
C ARG A 450 3.00 71.51 16.24
N GLN A 451 3.26 70.79 17.33
CA GLN A 451 2.76 71.23 18.64
C GLN A 451 3.84 71.03 19.70
N GLU A 452 3.80 71.87 20.73
CA GLU A 452 4.94 72.17 21.61
C GLU A 452 5.00 71.26 22.85
N LEU A 453 6.22 71.02 23.34
CA LEU A 453 6.49 70.29 24.58
C LEU A 453 6.37 71.21 25.81
N PRO A 454 5.71 70.78 26.90
CA PRO A 454 5.92 71.39 28.22
C PRO A 454 7.24 70.87 28.83
N VAL A 455 8.04 71.78 29.38
CA VAL A 455 9.31 71.46 30.06
C VAL A 455 9.12 71.44 31.58
N ALA A 456 9.50 70.33 32.21
CA ALA A 456 9.87 70.19 33.61
C ALA A 456 10.70 68.89 33.75
N GLY A 457 11.68 68.74 34.65
CA GLY A 457 12.31 69.65 35.60
C GLY A 457 13.55 68.94 36.18
N ILE A 458 14.58 69.69 36.58
CA ILE A 458 15.94 69.18 36.85
C ILE A 458 16.01 68.30 38.11
N ALA A 459 16.75 67.18 38.03
CA ALA A 459 17.53 66.63 39.15
C ALA A 459 18.74 65.84 38.64
N MET A 460 19.96 66.32 38.92
CA MET A 460 21.22 65.59 38.67
C MET A 460 21.89 65.22 39.98
N THR A 461 22.16 63.93 40.18
CA THR A 461 23.19 63.42 41.11
C THR A 461 23.94 62.29 40.41
N GLY A 462 25.19 62.56 40.02
CA GLY A 462 25.97 61.66 39.17
C GLY A 462 26.83 60.66 39.93
N ARG A 463 27.40 59.72 39.17
CA ARG A 463 28.75 59.17 39.35
C ARG A 463 29.28 58.69 37.99
N ASN A 464 30.60 58.72 37.84
CA ASN A 464 31.27 58.71 36.54
C ASN A 464 31.11 57.40 35.76
N ALA A 465 31.02 57.54 34.44
CA ALA A 465 31.48 56.52 33.50
C ALA A 465 32.90 56.88 33.05
N GLU A 466 33.79 55.90 32.96
CA GLU A 466 34.99 56.00 32.12
C GLU A 466 34.92 54.94 31.02
N LEU A 467 35.37 55.36 29.84
CA LEU A 467 35.21 54.66 28.57
C LEU A 467 36.61 54.24 28.11
N THR A 468 36.84 52.95 27.87
CA THR A 468 38.08 52.51 27.20
C THR A 468 37.81 51.49 26.12
N VAL A 469 38.39 51.75 24.95
CA VAL A 469 38.24 51.01 23.70
C VAL A 469 38.99 49.69 23.74
N ILE A 470 38.39 48.61 23.21
CA ILE A 470 39.08 47.34 22.94
C ILE A 470 39.14 47.12 21.42
N PRO A 471 40.33 47.10 20.80
CA PRO A 471 40.48 46.76 19.38
C PRO A 471 40.52 45.24 19.16
N THR A 472 39.97 44.79 18.04
CA THR A 472 40.08 43.42 17.53
C THR A 472 41.46 43.13 16.93
N LEU A 473 42.04 41.96 17.18
CA LEU A 473 42.84 41.19 16.20
C LEU A 473 43.15 39.75 16.66
N ALA A 474 43.50 38.91 15.68
CA ALA A 474 43.58 37.44 15.65
C ALA A 474 44.48 36.71 16.69
N PRO A 475 44.32 35.38 16.84
CA PRO A 475 45.31 34.50 17.43
C PRO A 475 46.17 33.75 16.38
N GLN A 476 47.49 33.75 16.55
CA GLN A 476 48.41 32.76 15.96
C GLN A 476 49.13 31.93 17.04
N ARG A 477 49.67 30.79 16.60
CA ARG A 477 50.27 29.66 17.35
C ARG A 477 51.40 30.00 18.33
N THR A 478 51.47 29.20 19.40
CA THR A 478 52.65 28.43 19.90
C THR A 478 52.12 27.30 20.81
N ALA A 479 52.78 26.17 21.15
CA ALA A 479 53.88 25.33 20.67
C ALA A 479 54.57 24.70 21.91
N ASN A 480 54.57 23.36 22.03
CA ASN A 480 55.38 22.45 22.87
C ASN A 480 54.95 21.02 22.41
N GLY A 481 55.78 19.99 22.12
CA GLY A 481 57.16 19.65 22.50
C GLY A 481 57.14 18.63 23.66
N ILE A 482 57.77 17.43 23.68
CA ILE A 482 58.71 16.67 22.81
C ILE A 482 58.51 15.15 23.13
N GLY A 483 58.80 14.19 22.22
CA GLY A 483 59.01 12.77 22.60
C GLY A 483 58.70 11.70 21.53
N VAL A 484 59.74 11.11 20.92
CA VAL A 484 59.75 10.01 19.90
C VAL A 484 60.27 8.70 20.56
N PRO A 485 60.47 7.51 19.89
CA PRO A 485 60.17 7.08 18.51
C PRO A 485 59.57 5.64 18.29
N PHE A 486 59.12 5.41 17.04
CA PHE A 486 59.18 4.20 16.17
C PHE A 486 59.28 2.75 16.72
N ASP A 487 58.54 1.82 16.08
CA ASP A 487 59.19 0.90 15.11
C ASP A 487 58.26 0.24 14.07
N TYR A 488 58.81 0.00 12.88
CA TYR A 488 58.23 -0.77 11.76
C TYR A 488 59.13 -2.00 11.54
N ILE A 489 58.55 -3.19 11.34
CA ILE A 489 59.32 -4.35 10.84
C ILE A 489 58.65 -4.95 9.60
N VAL A 490 59.46 -5.06 8.54
CA VAL A 490 59.21 -5.87 7.34
C VAL A 490 59.93 -7.21 7.53
N GLY A 491 59.28 -8.34 7.23
CA GLY A 491 59.90 -9.66 7.30
C GLY A 491 59.08 -10.73 6.58
N THR A 492 59.69 -11.36 5.59
CA THR A 492 59.07 -12.34 4.67
C THR A 492 59.24 -13.80 5.10
N GLU A 493 58.67 -14.71 4.30
CA GLU A 493 58.67 -16.18 4.42
C GLU A 493 57.73 -16.76 5.49
N GLY A 494 56.97 -17.83 5.23
CA GLY A 494 56.74 -18.53 3.98
C GLY A 494 56.27 -19.97 4.23
N LEU A 495 55.12 -20.39 3.69
CA LEU A 495 54.81 -21.83 3.63
C LEU A 495 53.88 -22.18 2.46
N ARG A 496 54.42 -22.95 1.50
CA ARG A 496 53.63 -23.60 0.45
C ARG A 496 52.79 -24.73 1.07
N ARG A 497 51.47 -24.77 0.83
CA ARG A 497 50.74 -26.05 0.77
C ARG A 497 49.96 -26.18 -0.53
N ARG A 498 50.18 -27.33 -1.16
CA ARG A 498 49.85 -27.64 -2.56
C ARG A 498 48.35 -27.86 -2.74
N LEU A 499 47.82 -27.48 -3.90
CA LEU A 499 46.66 -28.18 -4.46
C LEU A 499 46.95 -29.69 -4.52
N ARG A 500 45.98 -30.50 -4.12
CA ARG A 500 45.86 -31.88 -4.62
C ARG A 500 44.57 -32.01 -5.43
N VAL A 501 44.75 -32.21 -6.72
CA VAL A 501 43.73 -32.78 -7.58
C VAL A 501 43.54 -34.24 -7.17
N HIS A 502 42.32 -34.65 -6.87
CA HIS A 502 41.93 -36.06 -6.96
C HIS A 502 40.80 -36.20 -7.98
N ALA A 503 41.16 -36.67 -9.16
CA ALA A 503 40.20 -37.28 -10.06
C ALA A 503 39.95 -38.73 -9.61
N LEU A 504 38.69 -39.10 -9.44
CA LEU A 504 38.26 -40.49 -9.50
C LEU A 504 37.09 -40.59 -10.49
N ARG A 505 37.29 -41.37 -11.55
CA ARG A 505 36.23 -41.80 -12.46
C ARG A 505 35.48 -42.96 -11.79
N SER A 506 34.15 -42.95 -11.79
CA SER A 506 33.33 -44.02 -12.39
C SER A 506 31.82 -43.82 -12.18
N THR A 507 31.13 -43.73 -13.32
CA THR A 507 29.69 -43.94 -13.60
C THR A 507 29.10 -45.20 -12.92
N PRO A 508 27.77 -45.30 -12.66
CA PRO A 508 26.78 -45.51 -13.74
C PRO A 508 25.47 -44.70 -13.70
N SER A 509 24.82 -44.70 -14.87
CA SER A 509 23.55 -44.07 -15.27
C SER A 509 22.32 -44.46 -14.42
N PRO A 510 21.23 -43.68 -14.48
CA PRO A 510 20.04 -43.88 -13.65
C PRO A 510 19.17 -45.05 -14.12
N ARG A 511 18.54 -45.76 -13.17
CA ARG A 511 17.44 -46.68 -13.47
C ARG A 511 16.16 -45.91 -13.75
N SER A 512 15.49 -46.24 -14.84
CA SER A 512 14.08 -45.93 -15.04
C SER A 512 13.23 -46.62 -13.98
N ILE A 513 12.23 -45.92 -13.45
CA ILE A 513 11.14 -46.53 -12.67
C ILE A 513 9.82 -46.12 -13.31
N HIS A 514 8.98 -47.12 -13.57
CA HIS A 514 7.70 -47.00 -14.25
C HIS A 514 6.68 -46.17 -13.47
N ARG A 515 5.84 -45.43 -14.20
CA ARG A 515 4.49 -45.10 -13.72
C ARG A 515 3.62 -46.36 -13.81
N PRO A 516 2.84 -46.71 -12.76
CA PRO A 516 1.68 -47.58 -12.92
C PRO A 516 0.49 -46.78 -13.51
N PRO A 517 -0.45 -47.43 -14.21
CA PRO A 517 -1.64 -46.78 -14.75
C PRO A 517 -2.72 -46.57 -13.69
N LEU A 518 -3.53 -45.52 -13.88
CA LEU A 518 -4.82 -45.35 -13.19
C LEU A 518 -5.90 -46.13 -13.97
N SER A 519 -6.77 -46.82 -13.24
CA SER A 519 -7.98 -47.44 -13.76
C SER A 519 -9.14 -47.18 -12.80
N THR A 520 -10.29 -46.80 -13.39
CA THR A 520 -11.63 -46.61 -12.79
C THR A 520 -11.72 -45.63 -11.61
#